data_AF-A0A7S1M0W5-F1
#
_entry.id   AF-A0A7S1M0W5-F1
#
_cell.length_a   1.000
_cell.length_b   1.000
_cell.length_c   1.000
_cell.angle_alpha   90.00
_cell.angle_beta   90.00
_cell.angle_gamma   90.00
#
_symmetry.space_group_name_H-M   'P 1'
#
loop_
_entity.id
_entity.type
_entity.pdbx_description
1 polymer ?
#
loop_
_entity_poly.entity_id
_entity_poly.type
_entity_poly.pdbx_seq_one_letter_code
_entity_poly.pdbx_strand_id
1 'polypeptide(L)'
;GAGRRPPPPLEQQDTLDMATLNFGGGASDDYGATLAWGADAGAGAGAVAVPPLASISGLSSNGLHVQDLGKTGWRWLPREQKVEVNPGDRVALLLASPPGSCEPAPPRDLSADEVQLIVGVELQKP
;
A
#
# COMPACT_ATOMS: atom_id res chain seq x y z
N GLY A 1 62.24 -51.07 -21.37
CA GLY A 1 60.86 -51.08 -20.86
C GLY A 1 60.30 -49.68 -20.93
N ALA A 2 59.01 -49.57 -21.25
CA ALA A 2 58.20 -48.34 -21.27
C ALA A 2 58.61 -47.33 -20.18
N GLY A 3 58.75 -46.04 -20.45
CA GLY A 3 57.81 -45.20 -21.18
C GLY A 3 57.18 -44.25 -20.16
N ARG A 4 57.17 -42.95 -20.50
CA ARG A 4 56.17 -41.91 -20.18
C ARG A 4 56.84 -40.55 -20.32
N ARG A 5 56.52 -39.85 -21.42
CA ARG A 5 56.79 -38.42 -21.57
C ARG A 5 56.01 -37.65 -20.49
N PRO A 6 56.57 -36.59 -19.91
CA PRO A 6 55.81 -35.67 -19.08
C PRO A 6 54.75 -34.94 -19.94
N PRO A 7 53.56 -34.64 -19.38
CA PRO A 7 52.56 -33.82 -20.06
C PRO A 7 53.08 -32.37 -20.20
N PRO A 8 52.70 -31.64 -21.28
CA PRO A 8 53.01 -30.23 -21.41
C PRO A 8 52.24 -29.39 -20.37
N PRO A 9 52.74 -28.20 -20.02
CA PRO A 9 52.04 -27.28 -19.13
C PRO A 9 50.73 -26.81 -19.78
N LEU A 10 49.65 -26.79 -19.00
CA LEU A 10 48.40 -26.16 -19.37
C LEU A 10 48.58 -24.64 -19.26
N GLU A 11 48.63 -23.95 -20.40
CA GLU A 11 48.47 -22.50 -20.44
C GLU A 11 47.04 -22.16 -19.99
N GLN A 12 46.89 -21.64 -18.78
CA GLN A 12 45.65 -20.97 -18.38
C GLN A 12 45.61 -19.60 -19.03
N GLN A 13 45.05 -19.57 -20.23
CA GLN A 13 44.55 -18.34 -20.86
C GLN A 13 43.24 -17.95 -20.17
N ASP A 14 43.33 -17.15 -19.11
CA ASP A 14 42.22 -16.29 -18.69
C ASP A 14 42.51 -14.87 -19.19
N THR A 15 42.39 -14.67 -20.50
CA THR A 15 42.14 -13.34 -21.06
C THR A 15 40.70 -12.97 -20.73
N LEU A 16 40.49 -12.44 -19.53
CA LEU A 16 39.30 -11.68 -19.18
C LEU A 16 39.30 -10.40 -20.01
N ASP A 17 38.79 -10.52 -21.23
CA ASP A 17 38.45 -9.41 -22.10
C ASP A 17 37.20 -8.73 -21.54
N MET A 18 37.39 -8.02 -20.42
CA MET A 18 36.35 -7.17 -19.87
C MET A 18 36.30 -5.92 -20.73
N ALA A 19 35.38 -5.92 -21.69
CA ALA A 19 34.94 -4.70 -22.34
C ALA A 19 34.54 -3.69 -21.25
N THR A 20 35.41 -2.71 -21.00
CA THR A 20 35.08 -1.56 -20.16
C THR A 20 33.96 -0.80 -20.86
N LEU A 21 32.73 -1.04 -20.41
CA LEU A 21 31.56 -0.29 -20.84
C LEU A 21 31.81 1.17 -20.49
N ASN A 22 32.06 1.98 -21.52
CA ASN A 22 32.30 3.40 -21.40
C ASN A 22 30.96 4.05 -21.03
N PHE A 23 30.69 4.22 -19.72
CA PHE A 23 29.59 5.06 -19.27
C PHE A 23 29.96 6.51 -19.58
N GLY A 24 29.62 6.93 -20.80
CA GLY A 24 29.68 8.31 -21.21
C GLY A 24 28.83 9.15 -20.26
N GLY A 25 29.49 9.82 -19.32
CA GLY A 25 28.97 11.00 -18.65
C GLY A 25 28.90 12.14 -19.66
N GLY A 26 27.96 12.03 -20.60
CA GLY A 26 27.48 13.18 -21.33
C GLY A 26 26.83 14.11 -20.31
N ALA A 27 27.49 15.22 -20.04
CA ALA A 27 26.93 16.33 -19.29
C ALA A 27 25.68 16.83 -20.01
N SER A 28 24.53 16.30 -19.59
CA SER A 28 23.23 16.91 -19.75
C SER A 28 22.72 17.11 -18.32
N ASP A 29 22.73 18.36 -17.90
CA ASP A 29 22.19 18.87 -16.65
C ASP A 29 20.70 18.52 -16.48
N ASP A 30 20.35 17.28 -16.14
CA ASP A 30 18.98 16.95 -15.65
C ASP A 30 18.78 15.52 -15.11
N TYR A 31 19.76 14.91 -14.42
CA TYR A 31 19.55 13.59 -13.79
C TYR A 31 20.14 13.51 -12.39
N GLY A 32 19.47 14.19 -11.46
CA GLY A 32 19.58 13.96 -10.02
C GLY A 32 18.50 13.00 -9.50
N ALA A 33 18.26 11.86 -10.17
CA ALA A 33 17.41 10.80 -9.63
C ALA A 33 18.28 9.67 -9.09
N THR A 34 18.95 9.94 -7.96
CA THR A 34 19.56 8.90 -7.13
C THR A 34 18.40 8.06 -6.57
N LEU A 35 18.14 6.89 -7.14
CA LEU A 35 17.20 5.94 -6.54
C LEU A 35 17.78 5.51 -5.18
N ALA A 36 17.25 6.10 -4.10
CA ALA A 36 17.59 5.77 -2.74
C ALA A 36 17.02 4.38 -2.43
N TRP A 37 17.86 3.35 -2.56
CA TRP A 37 17.51 2.02 -2.10
C TRP A 37 17.58 2.03 -0.56
N GLY A 38 16.43 2.21 0.08
CA GLY A 38 16.31 2.19 1.55
C GLY A 38 15.85 3.49 2.22
N ALA A 39 15.20 4.41 1.50
CA ALA A 39 14.45 5.49 2.14
C ALA A 39 13.01 5.03 2.40
N ASP A 40 12.59 5.09 3.67
CA ASP A 40 11.20 4.92 4.09
C ASP A 40 10.24 5.62 3.13
N ALA A 41 9.19 4.92 2.72
CA ALA A 41 8.26 5.29 1.66
C ALA A 41 7.37 6.50 2.03
N GLY A 42 7.99 7.65 2.28
CA GLY A 42 7.38 8.93 2.54
C GLY A 42 7.53 9.84 1.32
N ALA A 43 6.41 10.03 0.62
CA ALA A 43 6.11 11.19 -0.23
C ALA A 43 7.08 11.49 -1.38
N GLY A 44 6.79 10.95 -2.57
CA GLY A 44 7.50 11.43 -3.77
C GLY A 44 7.32 10.64 -5.07
N ALA A 45 6.21 9.94 -5.25
CA ALA A 45 5.80 9.47 -6.58
C ALA A 45 4.42 10.08 -6.83
N GLY A 46 4.21 10.69 -7.99
CA GLY A 46 2.90 11.22 -8.38
C GLY A 46 1.86 10.11 -8.26
N ALA A 47 1.17 10.07 -7.12
CA ALA A 47 0.12 9.11 -6.87
C ALA A 47 -0.97 9.43 -7.87
N VAL A 48 -1.09 8.59 -8.89
CA VAL A 48 -2.25 8.61 -9.78
C VAL A 48 -3.46 8.50 -8.87
N ALA A 49 -4.19 9.60 -8.70
CA ALA A 49 -5.33 9.66 -7.80
C ALA A 49 -6.36 8.63 -8.30
N VAL A 50 -6.51 7.54 -7.55
CA VAL A 50 -7.50 6.52 -7.88
C VAL A 50 -8.86 7.17 -7.63
N PRO A 51 -9.77 7.21 -8.63
CA PRO A 51 -11.08 7.79 -8.42
C PRO A 51 -11.85 6.98 -7.35
N PRO A 52 -12.70 7.65 -6.55
CA PRO A 52 -13.51 6.99 -5.54
C PRO A 52 -14.45 5.97 -6.20
N LEU A 53 -14.79 4.91 -5.47
CA LEU A 53 -15.69 3.86 -5.95
C LEU A 53 -17.14 4.33 -5.99
N ALA A 54 -17.55 5.05 -4.95
CA ALA A 54 -18.92 5.50 -4.79
C ALA A 54 -18.96 6.74 -3.90
N SER A 55 -20.07 7.45 -3.98
CA SER A 55 -20.47 8.41 -2.95
C SER A 55 -21.65 7.81 -2.18
N ILE A 56 -21.52 7.72 -0.86
CA ILE A 56 -22.58 7.20 0.02
C ILE A 56 -23.05 8.28 0.98
N SER A 57 -24.27 8.13 1.50
CA SER A 57 -24.76 8.93 2.61
C SER A 57 -25.64 8.08 3.52
N GLY A 58 -25.66 8.42 4.80
CA GLY A 58 -26.45 7.72 5.80
C GLY A 58 -27.90 8.17 5.70
N LEU A 59 -28.82 7.25 5.44
CA LEU A 59 -30.26 7.51 5.41
C LEU A 59 -30.92 7.30 6.78
N SER A 60 -30.25 6.58 7.68
CA SER A 60 -30.74 6.34 9.04
C SER A 60 -30.70 7.63 9.87
N SER A 61 -31.51 7.69 10.94
CA SER A 61 -31.51 8.83 11.87
C SER A 61 -30.16 9.07 12.54
N ASN A 62 -29.31 8.05 12.63
CA ASN A 62 -28.09 8.07 13.43
C ASN A 62 -26.82 8.34 12.61
N GLY A 63 -26.94 8.55 11.29
CA GLY A 63 -25.80 8.72 10.40
C GLY A 63 -25.19 7.39 9.97
N LEU A 64 -23.87 7.37 9.76
CA LEU A 64 -23.11 6.17 9.43
C LEU A 64 -21.67 6.24 9.96
N HIS A 65 -21.03 5.09 10.13
CA HIS A 65 -19.61 5.02 10.50
C HIS A 65 -18.79 4.44 9.33
N VAL A 66 -17.67 5.09 9.01
CA VAL A 66 -16.72 4.67 7.96
C VAL A 66 -15.35 4.42 8.58
N GLN A 67 -14.73 3.31 8.20
CA GLN A 67 -13.33 3.03 8.48
C GLN A 67 -12.55 3.15 7.17
N ASP A 68 -11.70 4.16 7.08
CA ASP A 68 -10.85 4.37 5.91
C ASP A 68 -9.77 3.26 5.85
N LEU A 69 -9.32 2.90 4.64
CA LEU A 69 -8.30 1.87 4.44
C LEU A 69 -7.03 2.17 5.26
N GLY A 70 -6.58 1.18 6.02
CA GLY A 70 -5.39 1.27 6.88
C GLY A 70 -5.61 2.07 8.18
N LYS A 71 -6.81 2.59 8.43
CA LYS A 71 -7.19 3.15 9.72
C LYS A 71 -7.85 2.08 10.59
N THR A 72 -7.62 2.19 11.89
CA THR A 72 -8.26 1.33 12.89
C THR A 72 -9.54 1.97 13.44
N GLY A 73 -9.62 3.30 13.45
CA GLY A 73 -10.79 4.04 13.92
C GLY A 73 -11.94 4.07 12.91
N TRP A 74 -13.13 4.32 13.45
CA TRP A 74 -14.38 4.57 12.76
C TRP A 74 -14.70 6.05 12.85
N ARG A 75 -14.82 6.71 11.70
CA ARG A 75 -15.27 8.08 11.57
C ARG A 75 -16.78 8.12 11.45
N TRP A 76 -17.44 8.90 12.30
CA TRP A 76 -18.87 9.12 12.23
C TRP A 76 -19.20 10.22 11.23
N LEU A 77 -20.23 9.98 10.43
CA LEU A 77 -20.79 10.96 9.51
C LEU A 77 -22.27 11.17 9.83
N PRO A 78 -22.72 12.42 10.03
CA PRO A 78 -24.13 12.74 10.17
C PRO A 78 -24.97 12.27 8.98
N ARG A 79 -26.27 12.10 9.25
CA ARG A 79 -27.28 11.80 8.24
C ARG A 79 -27.18 12.77 7.05
N GLU A 80 -27.41 12.24 5.85
CA GLU A 80 -27.40 12.97 4.57
C GLU A 80 -26.06 13.59 4.17
N GLN A 81 -25.01 13.50 5.01
CA GLN A 81 -23.67 13.88 4.59
C GLN A 81 -23.14 12.84 3.60
N LYS A 82 -22.73 13.34 2.42
CA LYS A 82 -22.08 12.52 1.39
C LYS A 82 -20.61 12.36 1.72
N VAL A 83 -20.12 11.13 1.60
CA VAL A 83 -18.70 10.80 1.66
C VAL A 83 -18.31 9.98 0.44
N GLU A 84 -17.11 10.23 -0.05
CA GLU A 84 -16.48 9.42 -1.09
C GLU A 84 -15.82 8.21 -0.45
N VAL A 85 -16.14 7.02 -0.97
CA VAL A 85 -15.61 5.74 -0.49
C VAL A 85 -14.56 5.26 -1.48
N ASN A 86 -13.36 5.00 -0.98
CA ASN A 86 -12.23 4.50 -1.76
C ASN A 86 -12.16 2.97 -1.71
N PRO A 87 -11.41 2.34 -2.63
CA PRO A 87 -11.16 0.90 -2.54
C PRO A 87 -10.55 0.51 -1.19
N GLY A 88 -11.17 -0.46 -0.51
CA GLY A 88 -10.72 -0.96 0.79
C GLY A 88 -11.27 -0.22 2.01
N ASP A 89 -12.00 0.88 1.82
CA ASP A 89 -12.77 1.51 2.89
C ASP A 89 -13.94 0.59 3.31
N ARG A 90 -14.27 0.61 4.60
CA ARG A 90 -15.37 -0.17 5.18
C ARG A 90 -16.44 0.73 5.73
N VAL A 91 -17.69 0.34 5.54
CA VAL A 91 -18.86 1.09 6.02
C VAL A 91 -19.65 0.21 6.97
N ALA A 92 -19.89 0.68 8.19
CA ALA A 92 -20.71 -0.04 9.15
C ALA A 92 -22.19 0.23 8.88
N LEU A 93 -22.97 -0.85 8.74
CA LEU A 93 -24.43 -0.81 8.78
C LEU A 93 -24.94 -0.97 10.21
N LEU A 94 -24.24 -1.79 11.00
CA LEU A 94 -24.49 -1.99 12.41
C LEU A 94 -23.15 -2.10 13.16
N LEU A 95 -22.90 -1.10 13.99
CA LEU A 95 -21.74 -1.01 14.87
C LEU A 95 -22.24 -1.01 16.31
N ALA A 96 -21.71 -1.90 17.15
CA ALA A 96 -22.05 -1.93 18.58
C ALA A 96 -20.93 -1.34 19.44
N SER A 97 -21.31 -0.71 20.54
CA SER A 97 -20.40 -0.18 21.54
C SER A 97 -21.04 -0.27 22.94
N PRO A 98 -20.34 -0.76 23.97
CA PRO A 98 -19.02 -1.39 23.94
C PRO A 98 -19.02 -2.73 23.18
N PRO A 99 -17.86 -3.32 22.87
CA PRO A 99 -17.78 -4.63 22.22
C PRO A 99 -18.51 -5.71 23.03
N GLY A 100 -19.28 -6.58 22.37
CA GLY A 100 -20.11 -7.59 23.01
C GLY A 100 -21.47 -7.10 23.51
N SER A 101 -21.77 -5.80 23.37
CA SER A 101 -23.12 -5.27 23.61
C SER A 101 -24.01 -5.44 22.36
N CYS A 102 -25.32 -5.29 22.55
CA CYS A 102 -26.28 -5.09 21.46
C CYS A 102 -26.66 -3.60 21.29
N GLU A 103 -25.98 -2.70 22.00
CA GLU A 103 -26.26 -1.26 21.96
C GLU A 103 -25.60 -0.64 20.72
N PRO A 104 -26.34 0.16 19.93
CA PRO A 104 -25.78 0.82 18.78
C PRO A 104 -24.70 1.82 19.19
N ALA A 105 -23.65 1.92 18.37
CA ALA A 105 -22.55 2.84 18.57
C ALA A 105 -23.04 4.31 18.63
N PRO A 106 -22.46 5.14 19.52
CA PRO A 106 -22.84 6.55 19.64
C PRO A 106 -22.46 7.35 18.37
N PRO A 107 -23.13 8.49 18.11
CA PRO A 107 -22.87 9.36 16.96
C PRO A 107 -21.59 10.20 17.16
N ARG A 108 -20.44 9.53 17.26
CA ARG A 108 -19.10 10.11 17.37
C ARG A 108 -18.08 9.18 16.75
N ASP A 109 -16.88 9.70 16.53
CA ASP A 109 -15.72 8.90 16.14
C ASP A 109 -15.35 7.92 17.27
N LEU A 110 -14.97 6.71 16.87
CA LEU A 110 -14.71 5.59 17.77
C LEU A 110 -13.42 4.87 17.37
N SER A 111 -12.66 4.44 18.35
CA SER A 111 -11.50 3.57 18.15
C SER A 111 -11.93 2.10 17.92
N ALA A 112 -11.01 1.26 17.44
CA ALA A 112 -11.28 -0.15 17.18
C ALA A 112 -11.63 -0.96 18.44
N ASP A 113 -11.08 -0.57 19.59
CA ASP A 113 -11.29 -1.22 20.88
C ASP A 113 -12.60 -0.81 21.58
N GLU A 114 -13.21 0.30 21.14
CA GLU A 114 -14.50 0.78 21.66
C GLU A 114 -15.71 0.11 20.98
N VAL A 115 -15.51 -0.63 19.89
CA VAL A 115 -16.61 -1.09 19.04
C VAL A 115 -16.46 -2.52 18.54
N GLN A 116 -17.60 -3.12 18.21
CA GLN A 116 -17.67 -4.36 17.46
C GLN A 116 -18.47 -4.12 16.17
N LEU A 117 -17.83 -4.37 15.02
CA LEU A 117 -18.54 -4.40 13.74
C LEU A 117 -19.42 -5.65 13.70
N ILE A 118 -20.74 -5.46 13.69
CA ILE A 118 -21.69 -6.57 13.57
C ILE A 118 -22.02 -6.81 12.10
N VAL A 119 -22.35 -5.73 11.38
CA VAL A 119 -22.65 -5.78 9.94
C VAL A 119 -21.99 -4.59 9.25
N GLY A 120 -21.25 -4.86 8.18
CA GLY A 120 -20.65 -3.84 7.35
C GLY A 120 -20.56 -4.25 5.89
N VAL A 121 -20.19 -3.31 5.05
CA VAL A 121 -19.95 -3.51 3.62
C VAL A 121 -18.58 -2.96 3.25
N GLU A 122 -17.93 -3.66 2.33
CA GLU A 122 -16.70 -3.23 1.67
C GLU A 122 -16.98 -3.20 0.16
N LEU A 123 -16.70 -2.08 -0.48
CA LEU A 123 -16.91 -1.93 -1.92
C LEU A 123 -15.63 -2.28 -2.66
N GLN A 124 -15.72 -3.10 -3.71
CA GLN A 124 -14.61 -3.50 -4.55
C GLN A 124 -14.91 -3.22 -6.03
N LYS A 125 -13.88 -2.94 -6.82
CA LYS A 125 -14.03 -2.88 -8.28
C LYS A 125 -14.26 -4.30 -8.82
N PRO A 126 -15.14 -4.48 -9.81
CA PRO A 126 -15.31 -5.76 -10.49
C PRO A 126 -14.04 -6.19 -11.23
#